data_AF-A0A925JNV8-F1
#
_entry.id   AF-A0A925JNV8-F1
#
_cell.length_a   1.000
_cell.length_b   1.000
_cell.length_c   1.000
_cell.angle_alpha   90.00
_cell.angle_beta   90.00
_cell.angle_gamma   90.00
#
_symmetry.space_group_name_H-M   'P 1'
#
loop_
_entity.id
_entity.type
_entity.pdbx_description
1 polymer ?
#
loop_
_entity_poly.entity_id
_entity_poly.type
_entity_poly.pdbx_seq_one_letter_code
_entity_poly.pdbx_strand_id
1 'polypeptide(L)'
;MEYAVRVLGIRDIIVCGHSHCGAMHGLLHPETLGSLPLVSNWLRHAEATRRIVHEKRPEETGEDRVLDAAKENVLVQLENLRTHPCVVEGLALGQLRLHGWLYEIETGGVLAHHPVQKQFLPVTGAAASSAERRSTARAGSVSTG
;
A
#
# COMPACT_ATOMS: atom_id res chain seq x y z
N MET A 1 3.16 14.96 -2.61
CA MET A 1 1.81 14.35 -2.58
C MET A 1 0.74 15.42 -2.64
N GLU A 2 0.67 16.36 -1.69
CA GLU A 2 -0.38 17.40 -1.67
C GLU A 2 -0.53 18.17 -2.98
N TYR A 3 0.58 18.60 -3.59
CA TYR A 3 0.55 19.26 -4.90
C TYR A 3 -0.15 18.42 -5.98
N ALA A 4 0.13 17.12 -6.05
CA ALA A 4 -0.50 16.25 -7.03
C ALA A 4 -2.02 16.14 -6.81
N VAL A 5 -2.44 16.09 -5.54
CA VAL A 5 -3.87 16.03 -5.18
C VAL A 5 -4.56 17.38 -5.43
N ARG A 6 -4.05 18.48 -4.87
CA ARG A 6 -4.72 19.78 -4.86
C ARG A 6 -4.52 20.61 -6.13
N VAL A 7 -3.36 20.48 -6.78
CA VAL A 7 -3.02 21.30 -7.96
C VAL A 7 -3.23 20.52 -9.25
N LEU A 8 -2.75 19.27 -9.32
CA LEU A 8 -2.89 18.45 -10.52
C LEU A 8 -4.22 17.70 -10.62
N GLY A 9 -4.98 17.62 -9.51
CA GLY A 9 -6.29 16.96 -9.50
C GLY A 9 -6.21 15.45 -9.78
N ILE A 10 -5.14 14.77 -9.35
CA ILE A 10 -5.05 13.31 -9.52
C ILE A 10 -6.18 12.61 -8.76
N ARG A 11 -6.67 11.51 -9.33
CA ARG A 11 -7.74 10.69 -8.72
C ARG A 11 -7.25 9.38 -8.13
N ASP A 12 -6.01 8.99 -8.41
CA ASP A 12 -5.45 7.71 -8.03
C ASP A 12 -4.03 7.89 -7.50
N ILE A 13 -3.77 7.36 -6.30
CA ILE A 13 -2.43 7.25 -5.72
C ILE A 13 -2.11 5.77 -5.57
N ILE A 14 -0.94 5.36 -6.08
CA ILE A 14 -0.43 4.01 -5.91
C ILE A 14 0.77 4.07 -4.97
N VAL A 15 0.71 3.32 -3.88
CA VAL A 15 1.89 2.96 -3.08
C VAL A 15 2.41 1.63 -3.63
N CYS A 16 3.58 1.65 -4.26
CA CYS A 16 4.17 0.48 -4.88
C CYS A 16 5.41 0.02 -4.08
N GLY A 17 5.32 -1.17 -3.48
CA GLY A 17 6.48 -1.89 -2.97
C GLY A 17 7.06 -2.79 -4.05
N HIS A 18 8.14 -3.51 -3.74
CA HIS A 18 8.73 -4.46 -4.69
C HIS A 18 9.44 -5.63 -3.98
N SER A 19 9.62 -6.74 -4.69
CA SER A 19 10.47 -7.85 -4.25
C SER A 19 11.92 -7.38 -4.04
N HIS A 20 12.68 -8.11 -3.21
CA HIS A 20 14.07 -7.81 -2.87
C HIS A 20 14.31 -6.37 -2.38
N CYS A 21 13.36 -5.80 -1.62
CA CYS A 21 13.49 -4.44 -1.13
C CYS A 21 14.60 -4.31 -0.09
N GLY A 22 15.76 -3.78 -0.48
CA GLY A 22 16.91 -3.58 0.41
C GLY A 22 16.61 -2.72 1.65
N ALA A 23 15.65 -1.78 1.55
CA ALA A 23 15.18 -1.01 2.69
C ALA A 23 14.43 -1.89 3.71
N MET A 24 13.60 -2.82 3.25
CA MET A 24 12.89 -3.77 4.13
C MET A 24 13.84 -4.82 4.70
N HIS A 25 14.82 -5.26 3.92
CA HIS A 25 15.92 -6.08 4.43
C HIS A 25 16.65 -5.35 5.57
N GLY A 26 17.06 -4.10 5.36
CA GLY A 26 17.72 -3.31 6.40
C GLY A 26 16.83 -3.03 7.62
N LEU A 27 15.52 -2.90 7.44
CA LEU A 27 14.55 -2.76 8.54
C LEU A 27 14.49 -4.02 9.42
N LEU A 28 14.56 -5.20 8.79
CA LEU A 28 14.55 -6.50 9.49
C LEU A 28 15.93 -6.85 10.08
N HIS A 29 17.01 -6.34 9.49
CA HIS A 29 18.41 -6.62 9.82
C HIS A 29 19.19 -5.33 10.08
N PRO A 30 18.88 -4.58 11.17
CA PRO A 30 19.48 -3.27 11.43
C PRO A 30 21.00 -3.31 11.60
N GLU A 31 21.59 -4.46 11.96
CA GLU A 31 23.03 -4.69 12.02
C GLU A 31 23.73 -4.46 10.67
N THR A 32 23.01 -4.62 9.55
CA THR A 32 23.54 -4.40 8.20
C THR A 32 23.66 -2.92 7.83
N LEU A 33 23.11 -2.02 8.65
CA LEU A 33 23.06 -0.57 8.39
C LEU A 33 24.16 0.23 9.10
N GLY A 34 25.19 -0.43 9.66
CA GLY A 34 26.21 0.21 10.49
C GLY A 34 26.93 1.41 9.85
N SER A 35 27.07 1.42 8.52
CA SER A 35 27.67 2.53 7.76
C SER A 35 26.64 3.52 7.18
N LEU A 36 25.34 3.34 7.45
CA LEU A 36 24.24 4.07 6.83
C LEU A 36 23.31 4.72 7.89
N PRO A 37 23.82 5.64 8.73
CA PRO A 37 23.03 6.21 9.84
C PRO A 37 21.80 6.99 9.38
N LEU A 38 21.87 7.65 8.22
CA LEU A 38 20.71 8.36 7.65
C LEU A 38 19.61 7.38 7.21
N VAL A 39 19.98 6.24 6.65
CA VAL A 39 19.04 5.19 6.26
C VAL A 39 18.41 4.56 7.50
N SER A 40 19.22 4.23 8.51
CA SER A 40 18.72 3.73 9.80
C SER A 40 17.71 4.70 10.44
N ASN A 41 18.03 6.00 10.45
CA ASN A 41 17.16 7.05 10.96
C ASN A 41 15.84 7.13 10.18
N TRP A 42 15.90 7.06 8.86
CA TRP A 42 14.72 7.08 7.99
C TRP A 42 13.84 5.83 8.17
N LEU A 43 14.44 4.64 8.33
CA LEU A 43 13.68 3.40 8.49
C LEU A 43 12.84 3.33 9.76
N ARG A 44 13.06 4.20 10.75
CA ARG A 44 12.18 4.32 11.92
C ARG A 44 10.74 4.67 11.54
N HIS A 45 10.51 5.33 10.40
CA HIS A 45 9.16 5.61 9.90
C HIS A 45 8.43 4.34 9.42
N ALA A 46 9.13 3.22 9.25
CA ALA A 46 8.58 1.91 8.92
C ALA A 46 8.58 0.93 10.12
N GLU A 47 8.82 1.40 11.35
CA GLU A 47 8.88 0.52 12.53
C GLU A 47 7.56 -0.23 12.79
N ALA A 48 6.42 0.38 12.45
CA ALA A 48 5.12 -0.30 12.51
C ALA A 48 5.09 -1.56 11.63
N THR A 49 5.70 -1.50 10.43
CA THR A 49 5.85 -2.66 9.54
C THR A 49 6.65 -3.77 10.23
N ARG A 50 7.81 -3.44 10.80
CA ARG A 50 8.68 -4.42 11.47
C ARG A 50 7.94 -5.17 12.58
N ARG A 51 7.22 -4.42 13.42
CA ARG A 51 6.42 -4.97 14.53
C ARG A 51 5.34 -5.91 14.01
N ILE A 52 4.55 -5.48 13.02
CA ILE A 52 3.43 -6.26 12.48
C ILE A 52 3.92 -7.56 11.83
N VAL A 53 4.99 -7.52 11.05
CA VAL A 53 5.57 -8.73 10.42
C VAL A 53 6.04 -9.71 11.50
N HIS A 54 6.69 -9.20 12.54
CA HIS A 54 7.16 -10.04 13.65
C HIS A 54 6.03 -10.72 14.41
N GLU A 55 4.90 -10.04 14.60
CA GLU A 55 3.72 -10.59 15.29
C GLU A 55 2.92 -11.56 14.42
N LYS A 56 2.75 -11.27 13.12
CA LYS A 56 1.90 -12.07 12.23
C LYS A 56 2.55 -13.38 11.79
N ARG A 57 3.86 -13.36 11.54
CA ARG A 57 4.60 -14.50 10.94
C ARG A 57 6.01 -14.63 11.53
N PRO A 58 6.13 -14.95 12.83
CA PRO A 58 7.42 -15.02 13.50
C PRO A 58 8.38 -16.05 12.87
N GLU A 59 7.84 -17.12 12.28
CA GLU A 59 8.55 -18.26 11.69
C GLU A 59 9.13 -18.00 10.29
N GLU A 60 8.63 -17.01 9.55
CA GLU A 60 9.15 -16.71 8.21
C GLU A 60 10.55 -16.10 8.29
N THR A 61 11.43 -16.48 7.37
CA THR A 61 12.83 -16.03 7.34
C THR A 61 13.29 -15.76 5.91
N GLY A 62 14.48 -15.16 5.76
CA GLY A 62 15.08 -14.91 4.46
C GLY A 62 14.24 -13.99 3.56
N GLU A 63 14.27 -14.23 2.25
CA GLU A 63 13.61 -13.40 1.24
C GLU A 63 12.09 -13.38 1.36
N ASP A 64 11.46 -14.48 1.81
CA ASP A 64 10.01 -14.51 2.03
C ASP A 64 9.59 -13.51 3.12
N ARG A 65 10.38 -13.42 4.21
CA ARG A 65 10.16 -12.43 5.27
C ARG A 65 10.35 -11.00 4.77
N VAL A 66 11.33 -10.76 3.89
CA VAL A 66 11.57 -9.45 3.26
C VAL A 66 10.41 -9.08 2.34
N LEU A 67 9.91 -10.04 1.56
CA LEU A 67 8.77 -9.87 0.68
C LEU A 67 7.49 -9.52 1.48
N ASP A 68 7.26 -10.20 2.59
CA ASP A 68 6.12 -9.92 3.47
C ASP A 68 6.27 -8.57 4.18
N ALA A 69 7.49 -8.17 4.55
CA ALA A 69 7.74 -6.80 5.01
C ALA A 69 7.50 -5.74 3.93
N ALA A 70 7.85 -6.00 2.67
CA ALA A 70 7.53 -5.10 1.56
C ALA A 70 6.02 -4.95 1.36
N LYS A 71 5.27 -6.06 1.38
CA LYS A 71 3.79 -6.03 1.30
C LYS A 71 3.18 -5.28 2.49
N GLU A 72 3.60 -5.57 3.71
CA GLU A 72 3.08 -4.92 4.90
C GLU A 72 3.42 -3.43 4.92
N ASN A 73 4.62 -3.04 4.47
CA ASN A 73 5.00 -1.64 4.39
C ASN A 73 4.09 -0.87 3.43
N VAL A 74 3.69 -1.46 2.30
CA VAL A 74 2.70 -0.86 1.40
C VAL A 74 1.40 -0.56 2.15
N LEU A 75 0.91 -1.49 2.97
CA LEU A 75 -0.31 -1.30 3.76
C LEU A 75 -0.16 -0.21 4.82
N VAL A 76 0.97 -0.19 5.54
CA VAL A 76 1.30 0.85 6.53
C VAL A 76 1.38 2.22 5.87
N GLN A 77 2.02 2.33 4.70
CA GLN A 77 2.10 3.62 3.99
C GLN A 77 0.76 4.08 3.42
N LEU A 78 -0.12 3.15 3.02
CA LEU A 78 -1.50 3.50 2.69
C LEU A 78 -2.24 4.09 3.89
N GLU A 79 -2.03 3.53 5.09
CA GLU A 79 -2.64 4.07 6.31
C GLU A 79 -2.06 5.43 6.69
N ASN A 80 -0.74 5.60 6.56
CA ASN A 80 -0.11 6.91 6.72
C ASN A 80 -0.72 7.94 5.76
N LEU A 81 -0.92 7.59 4.48
CA LEU A 81 -1.56 8.47 3.50
C LEU A 81 -2.97 8.89 3.93
N ARG A 82 -3.76 8.00 4.54
CA ARG A 82 -5.11 8.30 5.05
C ARG A 82 -5.11 9.33 6.18
N THR A 83 -3.98 9.65 6.79
CA THR A 83 -3.89 10.70 7.82
C THR A 83 -3.71 12.11 7.26
N HIS A 84 -3.38 12.25 5.97
CA HIS A 84 -3.12 13.56 5.38
C HIS A 84 -4.43 14.30 5.01
N PRO A 85 -4.61 15.59 5.37
CA PRO A 85 -5.87 16.30 5.17
C PRO A 85 -6.42 16.28 3.74
N CYS A 86 -5.59 16.49 2.72
CA CYS A 86 -6.04 16.46 1.33
C CYS A 86 -6.46 15.06 0.86
N VAL A 87 -5.90 14.00 1.46
CA VAL A 87 -6.26 12.61 1.17
C VAL A 87 -7.56 12.24 1.87
N VAL A 88 -7.71 12.62 3.15
CA VAL A 88 -8.96 12.45 3.92
C VAL A 88 -10.13 13.08 3.18
N GLU A 89 -9.99 14.34 2.77
CA GLU A 89 -11.01 15.08 2.03
C GLU A 89 -11.34 14.42 0.69
N GLY A 90 -10.32 14.09 -0.12
CA GLY A 90 -10.51 13.45 -1.41
C GLY A 90 -11.18 12.07 -1.31
N LEU A 91 -10.85 11.28 -0.28
CA LEU A 91 -11.49 9.99 -0.02
C LEU A 91 -12.95 10.17 0.42
N ALA A 92 -13.24 11.10 1.34
CA ALA A 92 -14.59 11.35 1.83
C ALA A 92 -15.54 11.82 0.71
N LEU A 93 -15.03 12.59 -0.25
CA LEU A 93 -15.78 13.05 -1.42
C LEU A 93 -15.84 12.03 -2.57
N GLY A 94 -15.18 10.87 -2.45
CA GLY A 94 -15.08 9.88 -3.52
C GLY A 94 -14.28 10.34 -4.74
N GLN A 95 -13.44 11.37 -4.58
CA GLN A 95 -12.64 11.98 -5.66
C GLN A 95 -11.23 11.40 -5.76
N LEU A 96 -10.77 10.71 -4.72
CA LEU A 96 -9.46 10.09 -4.63
C LEU A 96 -9.58 8.60 -4.30
N ARG A 97 -8.70 7.78 -4.87
CA ARG A 97 -8.54 6.35 -4.58
C ARG A 97 -7.10 6.05 -4.22
N LEU A 98 -6.90 5.16 -3.26
CA LEU A 98 -5.59 4.67 -2.86
C LEU A 98 -5.45 3.19 -3.25
N HIS A 99 -4.32 2.84 -3.84
CA HIS A 99 -4.01 1.48 -4.31
C HIS A 99 -2.67 1.03 -3.73
N GLY A 100 -2.60 -0.21 -3.25
CA GLY A 100 -1.36 -0.83 -2.79
C GLY A 100 -0.88 -1.85 -3.79
N TRP A 101 0.30 -1.68 -4.35
CA TRP A 101 0.88 -2.57 -5.35
C TRP A 101 2.20 -3.18 -4.85
N LEU A 102 2.53 -4.35 -5.38
CA LEU A 102 3.83 -5.00 -5.23
C LEU A 102 4.35 -5.37 -6.62
N TYR A 103 5.52 -4.85 -6.98
CA TYR A 103 6.22 -5.18 -8.21
C TYR A 103 7.21 -6.33 -7.99
N GLU A 104 7.10 -7.40 -8.78
CA GLU A 104 8.01 -8.52 -8.76
C GLU A 104 9.15 -8.27 -9.75
N ILE A 105 10.35 -7.94 -9.26
CA ILE A 105 11.51 -7.58 -10.07
C ILE A 105 11.93 -8.71 -11.00
N GLU A 106 11.84 -9.96 -10.53
CA GLU A 106 12.31 -11.14 -11.24
C GLU A 106 11.45 -11.46 -12.47
N THR A 107 10.14 -11.19 -12.38
CA THR A 107 9.16 -11.57 -13.41
C THR A 107 8.60 -10.37 -14.17
N GLY A 108 8.74 -9.16 -13.63
CA GLY A 108 8.03 -7.96 -14.08
C GLY A 108 6.54 -7.96 -13.70
N GLY A 109 6.09 -8.92 -12.88
CA GLY A 109 4.72 -9.04 -12.42
C GLY A 109 4.30 -7.89 -11.51
N VAL A 110 3.00 -7.60 -11.47
CA VAL A 110 2.42 -6.65 -10.52
C VAL A 110 1.26 -7.30 -9.80
N LEU A 111 1.30 -7.27 -8.47
CA LEU A 111 0.22 -7.68 -7.61
C LEU A 111 -0.44 -6.43 -6.99
N ALA A 112 -1.77 -6.35 -7.02
CA ALA A 112 -2.54 -5.33 -6.32
C ALA A 112 -3.19 -5.89 -5.07
N HIS A 113 -3.16 -5.11 -3.99
CA HIS A 113 -3.83 -5.45 -2.74
C HIS A 113 -5.36 -5.36 -2.90
N HIS A 114 -6.03 -6.49 -2.68
CA HIS A 114 -7.48 -6.59 -2.63
C HIS A 114 -7.98 -6.37 -1.19
N PRO A 115 -8.69 -5.27 -0.87
CA PRO A 115 -9.00 -4.91 0.51
C PRO A 115 -9.92 -5.90 1.24
N VAL A 116 -10.87 -6.52 0.54
CA VAL A 116 -11.78 -7.53 1.13
C VAL A 116 -11.07 -8.85 1.41
N GLN A 117 -10.29 -9.35 0.44
CA GLN A 117 -9.59 -10.63 0.55
C GLN A 117 -8.31 -10.52 1.40
N LYS A 118 -7.82 -9.29 1.65
CA LYS A 118 -6.57 -9.00 2.36
C LYS A 118 -5.37 -9.73 1.75
N GLN A 119 -5.34 -9.78 0.42
CA GLN A 119 -4.30 -10.48 -0.36
C GLN A 119 -3.81 -9.59 -1.50
N PHE A 120 -2.57 -9.79 -1.89
CA PHE A 120 -2.01 -9.24 -3.12
C PHE A 120 -2.28 -10.22 -4.26
N LEU A 121 -3.02 -9.77 -5.28
CA LEU A 121 -3.45 -10.59 -6.42
C LEU A 121 -2.91 -10.00 -7.73
N PRO A 122 -2.57 -10.81 -8.74
CA PRO A 122 -2.10 -10.29 -10.02
C PRO A 122 -3.04 -9.26 -10.63
N VAL A 123 -2.46 -8.15 -11.10
CA VAL A 123 -3.19 -7.15 -11.88
C VAL A 123 -3.49 -7.75 -13.25
N THR A 124 -4.68 -8.31 -13.41
CA THR A 124 -5.17 -8.79 -14.71
C THR A 124 -5.78 -7.64 -15.50
N GLY A 125 -5.46 -7.54 -16.78
CA GLY A 125 -5.77 -6.40 -17.66
C GLY A 125 -7.26 -6.11 -17.96
N ALA A 126 -8.22 -6.58 -17.15
CA ALA A 126 -9.64 -6.35 -17.40
C ALA A 126 -10.54 -6.17 -16.16
N ALA A 127 -10.01 -6.14 -14.93
CA ALA A 127 -10.84 -6.22 -13.72
C ALA A 127 -10.90 -4.96 -12.83
N ALA A 128 -10.35 -3.82 -13.24
CA ALA A 128 -10.40 -2.60 -12.42
C ALA A 128 -11.70 -1.77 -12.58
N SER A 129 -12.64 -2.15 -13.46
CA SER A 129 -13.76 -1.26 -13.82
C SER A 129 -15.14 -1.62 -13.23
N SER A 130 -15.34 -2.79 -12.63
CA SER A 130 -16.72 -3.28 -12.38
C SER A 130 -17.18 -3.30 -10.92
N ALA A 131 -16.27 -3.15 -9.96
CA ALA A 131 -16.58 -3.28 -8.53
C ALA A 131 -17.09 -1.96 -7.91
N GLU A 132 -16.48 -0.80 -8.20
CA GLU A 132 -16.96 0.49 -7.68
C GLU A 132 -18.33 0.93 -8.21
N ARG A 133 -18.71 0.53 -9.44
CA ARG A 133 -19.94 1.05 -10.09
C ARG A 133 -21.25 0.48 -9.53
N ARG A 134 -21.23 -0.59 -8.72
CA ARG A 134 -22.46 -1.20 -8.19
C ARG A 134 -22.91 -0.67 -6.84
N SER A 135 -22.05 0.05 -6.11
CA SER A 135 -22.41 0.58 -4.79
C SER A 135 -23.23 1.88 -4.87
N THR A 136 -23.04 2.71 -5.90
CA THR A 136 -23.74 4.00 -6.03
C THR A 136 -25.09 3.88 -6.72
N ALA A 137 -25.33 2.81 -7.49
CA ALA A 137 -26.57 2.63 -8.25
C ALA A 137 -27.77 2.14 -7.41
N ARG A 138 -27.56 1.61 -6.19
CA ARG A 138 -28.63 1.00 -5.38
C ARG A 138 -29.29 1.94 -4.37
N ALA A 139 -28.81 3.18 -4.22
CA ALA A 139 -29.32 4.14 -3.24
C ALA A 139 -30.36 5.14 -3.79
N GLY A 140 -30.71 5.07 -5.07
CA GLY A 140 -31.46 6.13 -5.78
C GLY A 140 -32.95 5.88 -6.07
N SER A 141 -33.58 4.82 -5.56
CA SER A 141 -35.00 4.55 -5.85
C SER A 141 -35.83 4.37 -4.58
N VAL A 142 -36.27 5.49 -3.99
CA VAL A 142 -37.39 5.52 -3.05
C VAL A 142 -38.45 6.46 -3.60
N SER A 143 -39.46 5.85 -4.23
CA SER A 143 -40.90 6.15 -4.17
C SER A 143 -41.38 7.60 -4.12
N THR A 144 -41.90 8.10 -5.24
CA THR A 144 -43.01 9.09 -5.25
C THR A 144 -44.33 8.33 -5.17
N GLY A 145 -44.99 8.41 -4.01
CA GLY A 145 -46.42 8.15 -3.85
C GLY A 145 -47.17 9.46 -3.71
#